data_AF-A0A1D8GUY2-F1
#
_entry.id   AF-A0A1D8GUY2-F1
#
_cell.length_a   1.000
_cell.length_b   1.000
_cell.length_c   1.000
_cell.angle_alpha   90.00
_cell.angle_beta   90.00
_cell.angle_gamma   90.00
#
_symmetry.space_group_name_H-M   'P 1'
#
loop_
_entity.id
_entity.type
_entity.pdbx_description
1 polymer ?
#
loop_
_entity_poly.entity_id
_entity_poly.type
_entity_poly.pdbx_seq_one_letter_code
_entity_poly.pdbx_strand_id
1 'polypeptide(L)'
;MASMAETNEADGRYLISLNKISKDRFLNVGPLKPENDQLIDISGESMVLLKDESAYIEPHDIILVRRDIIEPHVVDRVRLEEHPEAVTQSSITRDGNRVTVRL
;
A
#
# COMPACT_ATOMS: atom_id res chain seq x y z
N MET A 1 -2.62 2.38 -13.85
CA MET A 1 -3.96 1.78 -13.64
C MET A 1 -5.02 2.88 -13.61
N ALA A 2 -6.20 2.65 -14.21
CA ALA A 2 -7.33 3.59 -14.16
C ALA A 2 -8.36 3.23 -13.07
N SER A 3 -9.15 4.20 -12.61
CA SER A 3 -10.18 4.00 -11.58
C SER A 3 -11.21 2.95 -11.98
N MET A 4 -11.44 1.98 -11.09
CA MET A 4 -12.36 0.84 -11.28
C MET A 4 -12.07 -0.04 -12.51
N ALA A 5 -10.92 0.11 -13.17
CA ALA A 5 -10.67 -0.48 -14.49
C ALA A 5 -10.49 -1.99 -14.51
N GLU A 6 -10.15 -2.60 -13.38
CA GLU A 6 -10.09 -4.07 -13.22
C GLU A 6 -11.45 -4.68 -12.82
N THR A 7 -12.54 -3.94 -13.05
CA THR A 7 -13.91 -4.36 -12.79
C THR A 7 -14.79 -4.06 -13.99
N ASN A 8 -16.03 -4.56 -13.99
CA ASN A 8 -17.04 -4.19 -15.00
C ASN A 8 -17.61 -2.76 -14.81
N GLU A 9 -17.15 -2.03 -13.79
CA GLU A 9 -17.62 -0.69 -13.43
C GLU A 9 -16.55 0.39 -13.68
N ALA A 10 -15.68 0.17 -14.67
CA ALA A 10 -14.68 1.16 -15.10
C ALA A 10 -15.34 2.52 -15.37
N ASP A 11 -14.88 3.57 -14.69
CA ASP A 11 -15.57 4.87 -14.67
C ASP A 11 -14.92 5.94 -15.56
N GLY A 12 -13.71 5.68 -16.08
CA GLY A 12 -12.99 6.58 -16.98
C GLY A 12 -12.67 7.94 -16.39
N ARG A 13 -12.46 8.05 -15.07
CA ARG A 13 -12.22 9.36 -14.41
C ARG A 13 -10.75 9.65 -14.17
N TYR A 14 -10.03 8.71 -13.58
CA TYR A 14 -8.64 8.91 -13.18
C TYR A 14 -7.75 7.79 -13.68
N LEU A 15 -6.51 8.14 -14.01
CA LEU A 15 -5.42 7.24 -14.34
C LEU A 15 -4.23 7.58 -13.47
N ILE A 16 -3.55 6.57 -12.94
CA ILE A 16 -2.24 6.72 -12.31
C ILE A 16 -1.18 6.00 -13.14
N SER A 17 -0.11 6.72 -13.48
CA SER A 17 1.09 6.20 -14.15
C SER A 17 2.27 6.12 -13.18
N LEU A 18 2.79 4.92 -12.96
CA LEU A 18 3.91 4.64 -12.05
C LEU A 18 5.24 4.76 -12.80
N ASN A 19 5.87 5.94 -12.77
CA ASN A 19 7.10 6.18 -13.52
C ASN A 19 8.35 5.87 -12.67
N LYS A 20 9.25 5.05 -13.22
CA LYS A 20 10.42 4.50 -12.50
C LYS A 20 11.59 5.46 -12.32
N ILE A 21 11.55 6.63 -12.98
CA ILE A 21 12.65 7.60 -12.93
C ILE A 21 12.06 9.01 -12.80
N SER A 22 12.13 9.58 -11.59
CA SER A 22 11.58 10.92 -11.29
C SER A 22 12.46 12.09 -11.71
N LYS A 23 13.75 11.89 -11.95
CA LYS A 23 14.72 12.91 -12.41
C LYS A 23 14.62 14.24 -11.63
N ASP A 24 14.16 15.29 -12.30
CA ASP A 24 14.11 16.68 -11.88
C ASP A 24 12.72 17.11 -11.38
N ARG A 25 11.77 16.17 -11.26
CA ARG A 25 10.39 16.45 -10.82
C ARG A 25 10.28 16.86 -9.36
N PHE A 26 11.26 16.48 -8.53
CA PHE A 26 11.27 16.72 -7.09
C PHE A 26 12.57 17.35 -6.60
N LEU A 27 12.56 17.82 -5.34
CA LEU A 27 13.78 18.27 -4.68
C LEU A 27 14.84 17.17 -4.66
N ASN A 28 16.10 17.58 -4.82
CA ASN A 28 17.21 16.64 -4.83
C ASN A 28 17.48 16.07 -3.43
N VAL A 29 17.22 14.77 -3.25
CA VAL A 29 17.40 14.04 -1.99
C VAL A 29 18.62 13.08 -1.98
N GLY A 30 19.58 13.29 -2.87
CA GLY A 30 20.78 12.45 -2.98
C GLY A 30 20.72 11.43 -4.13
N PRO A 31 21.60 10.40 -4.13
CA PRO A 31 21.76 9.48 -5.26
C PRO A 31 20.53 8.62 -5.55
N LEU A 32 19.84 8.15 -4.50
CA LEU A 32 18.59 7.41 -4.63
C LEU A 32 17.44 8.40 -4.77
N LYS A 33 16.76 8.36 -5.91
CA LYS A 33 15.57 9.19 -6.18
C LYS A 33 14.31 8.40 -5.86
N PRO A 34 13.21 9.07 -5.45
CA PRO A 34 11.91 8.42 -5.41
C PRO A 34 11.41 8.13 -6.84
N GLU A 35 10.45 7.25 -6.98
CA GLU A 35 9.64 7.11 -8.19
C GLU A 35 8.62 8.26 -8.31
N ASN A 36 7.97 8.38 -9.47
CA ASN A 36 6.97 9.43 -9.73
C ASN A 36 5.62 8.83 -10.15
N ASP A 37 4.69 8.83 -9.20
CA ASP A 37 3.32 8.40 -9.41
C ASP A 37 2.50 9.60 -9.88
N GLN A 38 2.08 9.56 -11.13
CA GLN A 38 1.40 10.68 -11.77
C GLN A 38 -0.10 10.44 -11.85
N LEU A 39 -0.88 11.30 -11.17
CA LEU A 39 -2.34 11.32 -11.28
C LEU A 39 -2.75 12.15 -12.50
N ILE A 40 -3.54 11.52 -13.36
CA ILE A 40 -3.99 12.06 -14.64
C ILE A 40 -5.53 12.02 -14.65
N ASP A 41 -6.16 13.15 -14.95
CA ASP A 41 -7.59 13.22 -15.27
C ASP A 41 -7.80 12.71 -16.69
N ILE A 42 -8.70 11.74 -16.84
CA ILE A 42 -9.07 11.14 -18.12
C ILE A 42 -10.58 11.26 -18.39
N SER A 43 -11.29 12.10 -17.65
CA SER A 43 -12.75 12.28 -17.76
C SER A 43 -13.20 13.10 -18.98
N GLY A 44 -12.29 13.86 -19.58
CA GLY A 44 -12.53 14.70 -20.76
C GLY A 44 -12.00 14.11 -22.07
N GLU A 45 -12.01 14.93 -23.13
CA GLU A 45 -11.49 14.53 -24.45
C GLU A 45 -9.96 14.39 -24.48
N SER A 46 -9.25 15.04 -23.56
CA SER A 46 -7.80 15.01 -23.45
C SER A 46 -7.36 14.69 -22.03
N MET A 47 -6.24 13.97 -21.91
CA MET A 47 -5.65 13.64 -20.62
C MET A 47 -4.96 14.85 -20.02
N VAL A 48 -5.22 15.12 -18.74
CA VAL A 48 -4.64 16.26 -18.00
C VAL A 48 -3.84 15.74 -16.81
N LEU A 49 -2.53 16.02 -16.77
CA LEU A 49 -1.71 15.72 -15.59
C LEU A 49 -2.14 16.64 -14.44
N LEU A 50 -2.66 16.05 -13.37
CA LEU A 50 -3.12 16.78 -12.19
C LEU A 50 -2.03 16.90 -11.13
N LYS A 51 -1.26 15.83 -10.91
CA LYS A 51 -0.32 15.77 -9.80
C LYS A 51 0.82 14.78 -10.06
N ASP A 52 2.01 15.17 -9.63
CA ASP A 52 3.14 14.27 -9.39
C ASP A 52 3.25 14.00 -7.90
N GLU A 53 3.38 12.73 -7.52
CA GLU A 53 3.60 12.29 -6.15
C GLU A 53 4.87 11.44 -6.08
N SER A 54 5.73 11.73 -5.10
CA SER A 54 6.92 10.92 -4.87
C SER A 54 6.54 9.61 -4.16
N ALA A 55 6.96 8.48 -4.71
CA ALA A 55 6.78 7.17 -4.08
C ALA A 55 8.12 6.60 -3.59
N TYR A 56 8.09 5.84 -2.49
CA TYR A 56 9.26 5.18 -1.93
C TYR A 56 9.19 3.67 -2.18
N ILE A 57 10.28 3.09 -2.68
CA ILE A 57 10.44 1.67 -3.04
C ILE A 57 9.44 1.28 -4.14
N GLU A 58 9.64 1.89 -5.31
CA GLU A 58 9.20 1.41 -6.62
C GLU A 58 7.89 0.59 -6.63
N PRO A 59 6.72 1.23 -6.38
CA PRO A 59 5.44 0.54 -6.54
C PRO A 59 5.36 -0.10 -7.92
N HIS A 60 5.12 -1.40 -7.95
CA HIS A 60 5.09 -2.16 -9.20
C HIS A 60 3.72 -2.09 -9.86
N ASP A 61 2.66 -2.08 -9.06
CA ASP A 61 1.29 -2.04 -9.51
C ASP A 61 0.37 -1.44 -8.43
N ILE A 62 -0.83 -1.06 -8.84
CA ILE A 62 -1.87 -0.47 -7.98
C ILE A 62 -3.27 -0.82 -8.51
N ILE A 63 -4.26 -0.79 -7.62
CA ILE A 63 -5.67 -0.89 -7.97
C ILE A 63 -6.41 0.29 -7.33
N LEU A 64 -7.29 0.94 -8.09
CA LEU A 64 -8.12 2.04 -7.63
C LEU A 64 -9.57 1.58 -7.55
N VAL A 65 -10.13 1.60 -6.33
CA VAL A 65 -11.52 1.23 -6.06
C VAL A 65 -12.29 2.38 -5.44
N ARG A 66 -13.60 2.43 -5.66
CA ARG A 66 -14.46 3.39 -4.96
C ARG A 66 -14.49 3.07 -3.47
N ARG A 67 -14.66 4.11 -2.66
CA ARG A 67 -14.73 3.97 -1.21
C ARG A 67 -15.92 3.13 -0.75
N ASP A 68 -17.04 3.22 -1.44
CA ASP A 68 -18.32 2.59 -1.06
C ASP A 68 -18.33 1.06 -1.19
N ILE A 69 -17.35 0.47 -1.87
CA ILE A 69 -17.23 -0.99 -2.02
C ILE A 69 -16.28 -1.64 -1.01
N ILE A 70 -15.59 -0.84 -0.20
CA ILE A 70 -14.66 -1.33 0.82
C ILE A 70 -15.36 -1.34 2.17
N GLU A 71 -15.32 -2.48 2.86
CA GLU A 71 -15.73 -2.56 4.26
C GLU A 71 -14.77 -1.73 5.12
N PRO A 72 -15.22 -0.62 5.74
CA PRO A 72 -14.34 0.27 6.48
C PRO A 72 -13.84 -0.31 7.81
N HIS A 73 -14.49 -1.35 8.34
CA HIS A 73 -14.09 -1.99 9.58
C HIS A 73 -13.34 -3.30 9.33
N VAL A 74 -12.38 -3.59 10.20
CA VAL A 74 -11.78 -4.93 10.22
C VAL A 74 -12.82 -5.90 10.79
N VAL A 75 -13.51 -6.63 9.90
CA VAL A 75 -14.53 -7.62 10.26
C VAL A 75 -13.93 -8.97 10.66
N ASP A 76 -12.71 -9.24 10.20
CA ASP A 76 -11.96 -10.43 10.54
C ASP A 76 -10.47 -10.10 10.66
N ARG A 77 -9.83 -10.64 11.69
CA ARG A 77 -8.39 -10.58 11.91
C ARG A 77 -7.99 -11.80 12.72
N VAL A 78 -6.80 -12.31 12.42
CA VAL A 78 -6.16 -13.31 13.27
C VAL A 78 -6.11 -12.76 14.68
N ARG A 79 -6.74 -13.45 15.62
CA ARG A 79 -6.66 -13.07 17.03
C ARG A 79 -5.33 -13.58 17.54
N LEU A 80 -4.58 -12.72 18.24
CA LEU A 80 -3.30 -13.11 18.86
C LEU A 80 -3.47 -14.33 19.78
N GLU A 81 -4.64 -14.46 20.42
CA GLU A 81 -5.05 -15.59 21.26
C GLU A 81 -5.14 -16.93 20.51
N GLU A 82 -5.29 -16.90 19.18
CA GLU A 82 -5.37 -18.11 18.34
C GLU A 82 -4.00 -18.63 17.93
N HIS A 83 -2.91 -17.89 18.21
CA HIS A 83 -1.56 -18.36 17.92
C HIS A 83 -1.24 -19.59 18.80
N PRO A 84 -0.62 -20.65 18.26
CA PRO A 84 -0.32 -21.88 19.03
C PRO A 84 0.53 -21.66 20.29
N GLU A 85 1.26 -20.56 20.35
CA GLU A 85 2.10 -20.19 21.50
C GLU A 85 1.50 -19.10 22.39
N ALA A 86 0.26 -18.67 22.14
CA ALA A 86 -0.41 -17.66 22.94
C ALA A 86 -0.55 -18.12 24.40
N VAL A 87 -0.24 -17.20 25.32
CA VAL A 87 -0.45 -17.40 26.76
C VAL A 87 -1.21 -16.23 27.35
N THR A 88 -1.94 -16.48 28.43
CA THR A 88 -2.62 -15.44 29.22
C THR A 88 -1.88 -15.14 30.52
N GLN A 89 -0.81 -15.89 30.82
CA GLN A 89 0.00 -15.73 32.02
C GLN A 89 1.47 -15.75 31.65
N SER A 90 2.21 -14.77 32.16
CA SER A 90 3.64 -14.68 31.94
C SER A 90 4.38 -15.80 32.69
N SER A 91 5.36 -16.43 32.04
CA SER A 91 6.13 -17.54 32.60
C SER A 91 7.55 -17.60 32.03
N ILE A 92 8.46 -18.23 32.79
CA ILE A 92 9.85 -18.46 32.38
C ILE A 92 10.16 -19.95 32.57
N THR A 93 10.53 -20.62 31.49
CA THR A 93 10.96 -22.03 31.51
C THR A 93 12.42 -22.13 31.11
N ARG A 94 13.20 -22.92 31.85
CA ARG A 94 14.64 -23.15 31.60
C ARG A 94 14.89 -24.64 31.31
N ASP A 95 15.58 -24.92 30.20
CA ASP A 95 15.95 -26.26 29.75
C ASP A 95 17.43 -26.24 29.33
N GLY A 96 18.31 -26.59 30.27
CA GLY A 96 19.76 -26.42 30.14
C GLY A 96 20.14 -24.96 29.88
N ASN A 97 20.75 -24.70 28.73
CA ASN A 97 21.18 -23.37 28.29
C ASN A 97 20.09 -22.60 27.53
N ARG A 98 18.90 -23.17 27.32
CA ARG A 98 17.77 -22.49 26.66
C ARG A 98 16.82 -21.91 27.70
N VAL A 99 16.47 -20.65 27.53
CA VAL A 99 15.46 -19.94 28.32
C VAL A 99 14.33 -19.51 27.41
N THR A 100 13.11 -19.96 27.70
CA THR A 100 11.90 -19.50 27.01
C THR A 100 11.14 -18.57 27.94
N VAL A 101 10.92 -17.34 27.48
CA VAL A 101 10.09 -16.34 28.17
C VAL A 101 8.79 -16.23 27.41
N ARG A 102 7.67 -16.43 28.11
CA ARG A 102 6.32 -16.17 27.59
C ARG A 102 5.76 -14.99 28.37
N LEU A 103 5.31 -13.95 27.66
CA LEU A 103 4.77 -12.72 28.24
C LEU A 103 3.27 -12.66 28.03
#